data_AF-A0A7L2YYH4-F1
#
_entry.id   AF-A0A7L2YYH4-F1
#
_cell.length_a   1.000
_cell.length_b   1.000
_cell.length_c   1.000
_cell.angle_alpha   90.00
_cell.angle_beta   90.00
_cell.angle_gamma   90.00
#
_symmetry.space_group_name_H-M   'P 1'
#
loop_
_entity.id
_entity.type
_entity.pdbx_description
1 polymer ?
#
loop_
_entity_poly.entity_id
_entity_poly.type
_entity_poly.pdbx_seq_one_letter_code
_entity_poly.pdbx_strand_id
1 'polypeptide(L)'
;SVHEGGELFTWGQNTHGQLGVGSKTTLILQPQLVKSLRGIPLAQIAAGGAHSVAVSLSGAVYSWGKNDFGQLGLGDTEDRSCPSYVGALEHWKTVFISCGADHTAVLSKEGLVCTFGAGGAGQLGHNSTRNELTPRMVAELSGARVSQIACGRQHTLVYVPSLDKVYSFGSAEKGQLGEQPDQVIPLPINSPVNAGTSCEGNDHSTLPVISSIFSYIFMYFTQNSYLNGIATVKDEDVDTWISSSALLHWESVKKRIRLIFSSEACINGSFLEKRDKHFKTSKEFSGIDLSEVQRFYKKISKKQLVFKEV
;
A
#
# COMPACT_ATOMS: atom_id res chain seq x y z
N SER A 1 -12.15 -6.44 6.67
CA SER A 1 -10.92 -6.75 7.44
C SER A 1 -10.51 -8.18 7.14
N VAL A 2 -9.21 -8.48 7.17
CA VAL A 2 -8.69 -9.85 7.08
C VAL A 2 -8.33 -10.29 8.49
N HIS A 3 -8.93 -11.37 8.99
CA HIS A 3 -8.59 -11.96 10.30
C HIS A 3 -7.48 -13.02 10.16
N GLU A 4 -6.84 -13.41 11.27
CA GLU A 4 -5.72 -14.38 11.37
C GLU A 4 -5.95 -15.77 10.72
N GLY A 5 -7.13 -16.04 10.15
CA GLY A 5 -7.44 -17.22 9.34
C GLY A 5 -7.56 -16.98 7.82
N GLY A 6 -7.25 -15.79 7.32
CA GLY A 6 -7.46 -15.43 5.90
C GLY A 6 -8.93 -15.21 5.54
N GLU A 7 -9.80 -15.02 6.52
CA GLU A 7 -11.23 -14.77 6.30
C GLU A 7 -11.48 -13.29 5.98
N LEU A 8 -12.22 -13.04 4.90
CA LEU A 8 -12.60 -11.70 4.46
C LEU A 8 -14.04 -11.38 4.86
N PHE A 9 -14.21 -10.35 5.67
CA PHE A 9 -15.50 -9.76 5.98
C PHE A 9 -15.69 -8.39 5.30
N THR A 10 -16.86 -8.21 4.70
CA THR A 10 -17.28 -7.01 3.96
C THR A 10 -18.65 -6.54 4.42
N TRP A 11 -18.87 -5.22 4.44
CA TRP A 11 -20.15 -4.58 4.78
C TRP A 11 -20.21 -3.20 4.12
N GLY A 12 -21.38 -2.57 4.14
CA GLY A 12 -21.62 -1.27 3.52
C GLY A 12 -22.52 -1.36 2.28
N GLN A 13 -22.33 -0.45 1.33
CA GLN A 13 -23.13 -0.38 0.11
C GLN A 13 -22.84 -1.59 -0.79
N ASN A 14 -23.88 -2.17 -1.40
CA ASN A 14 -23.75 -3.39 -2.19
C ASN A 14 -24.58 -3.40 -3.50
N THR A 15 -24.91 -2.21 -4.03
CA THR A 15 -25.81 -2.05 -5.19
C THR A 15 -25.32 -2.76 -6.44
N HIS A 16 -23.99 -2.92 -6.60
CA HIS A 16 -23.36 -3.59 -7.73
C HIS A 16 -22.73 -4.94 -7.33
N GLY A 17 -22.93 -5.38 -6.09
CA GLY A 17 -22.29 -6.59 -5.58
C GLY A 17 -20.86 -6.39 -5.10
N GLN A 18 -20.43 -5.14 -4.83
CA GLN A 18 -19.06 -4.80 -4.43
C GLN A 18 -18.62 -5.41 -3.09
N LEU A 19 -19.53 -5.99 -2.32
CA LEU A 19 -19.18 -6.74 -1.12
C LEU A 19 -18.80 -8.20 -1.42
N GLY A 20 -19.16 -8.74 -2.60
CA GLY A 20 -18.70 -10.08 -3.00
C GLY A 20 -19.41 -11.24 -2.30
N VAL A 21 -20.53 -10.97 -1.63
CA VAL A 21 -21.27 -11.95 -0.80
C VAL A 21 -22.32 -12.77 -1.57
N GLY A 22 -22.34 -12.69 -2.90
CA GLY A 22 -23.25 -13.43 -3.77
C GLY A 22 -24.63 -12.81 -3.98
N SER A 23 -24.86 -11.59 -3.48
CA SER A 23 -26.10 -10.84 -3.65
C SER A 23 -25.82 -9.40 -4.07
N LYS A 24 -26.77 -8.75 -4.76
CA LYS A 24 -26.79 -7.30 -4.96
C LYS A 24 -27.93 -6.72 -4.10
N THR A 25 -27.57 -5.92 -3.10
CA THR A 25 -28.51 -5.30 -2.14
C THR A 25 -28.09 -3.86 -1.90
N THR A 26 -28.98 -2.97 -1.48
CA THR A 26 -28.57 -1.57 -1.31
C THR A 26 -27.50 -1.41 -0.23
N LEU A 27 -27.68 -2.06 0.92
CA LEU A 27 -26.84 -1.87 2.10
C LEU A 27 -26.79 -3.15 2.94
N ILE A 28 -25.60 -3.51 3.42
CA ILE A 28 -25.37 -4.55 4.41
C ILE A 28 -24.73 -3.90 5.63
N LEU A 29 -25.46 -3.87 6.75
CA LEU A 29 -25.03 -3.13 7.96
C LEU A 29 -24.03 -3.89 8.83
N GLN A 30 -23.98 -5.22 8.71
CA GLN A 30 -23.15 -6.08 9.53
C GLN A 30 -22.06 -6.76 8.68
N PRO A 31 -20.83 -6.93 9.21
CA PRO A 31 -19.78 -7.67 8.52
C PRO A 31 -20.25 -9.06 8.08
N GLN A 32 -20.19 -9.33 6.78
CA GLN A 32 -20.56 -10.61 6.21
C GLN A 32 -19.33 -11.27 5.58
N LEU A 33 -19.21 -12.58 5.81
CA LEU A 33 -18.12 -13.39 5.26
C LEU A 33 -18.27 -13.54 3.73
N VAL A 34 -17.19 -13.24 3.02
CA VAL A 34 -17.03 -13.52 1.58
C VAL A 34 -16.67 -14.99 1.41
N LYS A 35 -17.69 -15.85 1.36
CA LYS A 35 -17.53 -17.32 1.40
C LYS A 35 -16.67 -17.87 0.25
N SER A 36 -16.70 -17.25 -0.92
CA SER A 36 -15.96 -17.72 -2.10
C SER A 36 -14.44 -17.57 -1.99
N LEU A 37 -13.94 -16.71 -1.10
CA LEU A 37 -12.50 -16.54 -0.84
C LEU A 37 -12.02 -17.29 0.41
N ARG A 38 -12.90 -18.06 1.06
CA ARG A 38 -12.55 -18.79 2.27
C ARG A 38 -11.43 -19.80 2.00
N GLY A 39 -10.39 -19.78 2.83
CA GLY A 39 -9.23 -20.66 2.70
C GLY A 39 -8.18 -20.18 1.70
N ILE A 40 -8.42 -19.06 1.02
CA ILE A 40 -7.40 -18.41 0.17
C ILE A 40 -6.65 -17.39 1.04
N PRO A 41 -5.34 -17.55 1.27
CA PRO A 41 -4.60 -16.59 2.07
C PRO A 41 -4.43 -15.29 1.29
N LEU A 42 -5.13 -14.24 1.73
CA LEU A 42 -5.10 -12.91 1.09
C LEU A 42 -3.92 -12.08 1.60
N ALA A 43 -3.18 -11.47 0.67
CA ALA A 43 -2.09 -10.56 0.96
C ALA A 43 -2.59 -9.11 1.10
N GLN A 44 -3.51 -8.69 0.22
CA GLN A 44 -4.03 -7.34 0.17
C GLN A 44 -5.44 -7.33 -0.44
N ILE A 45 -6.22 -6.33 -0.03
CA ILE A 45 -7.52 -5.99 -0.62
C ILE A 45 -7.52 -4.49 -0.92
N ALA A 46 -8.10 -4.11 -2.05
CA ALA A 46 -8.35 -2.74 -2.43
C ALA A 46 -9.83 -2.58 -2.83
N ALA A 47 -10.41 -1.44 -2.48
CA ALA A 47 -11.76 -1.07 -2.88
C ALA A 47 -11.69 0.16 -3.79
N GLY A 48 -12.39 0.10 -4.93
CA GLY A 48 -12.63 1.24 -5.80
C GLY A 48 -14.00 1.85 -5.56
N GLY A 49 -14.49 2.65 -6.51
CA GLY A 49 -15.76 3.37 -6.39
C GLY A 49 -16.95 2.46 -6.05
N ALA A 50 -17.09 1.38 -6.82
CA ALA A 50 -18.11 0.36 -6.58
C ALA A 50 -17.62 -1.04 -6.99
N HIS A 51 -16.31 -1.28 -6.91
CA HIS A 51 -15.70 -2.58 -7.14
C HIS A 51 -14.66 -2.88 -6.06
N SER A 52 -14.21 -4.12 -6.00
CA SER A 52 -13.21 -4.58 -5.06
C SER A 52 -12.30 -5.59 -5.72
N VAL A 53 -11.04 -5.58 -5.29
CA VAL A 53 -9.99 -6.44 -5.79
C VAL A 53 -9.23 -7.00 -4.60
N ALA A 54 -8.85 -8.27 -4.68
CA ALA A 54 -7.98 -8.91 -3.72
C ALA A 54 -6.84 -9.63 -4.43
N VAL A 55 -5.69 -9.68 -3.77
CA VAL A 55 -4.55 -10.49 -4.20
C VAL A 55 -4.18 -11.48 -3.10
N SER A 56 -3.96 -12.74 -3.46
CA SER A 56 -3.50 -13.78 -2.55
C SER A 56 -2.00 -13.70 -2.29
N LEU A 57 -1.50 -14.41 -1.27
CA LEU A 57 -0.06 -14.58 -1.05
C LEU A 57 0.67 -15.27 -2.21
N SER A 58 -0.06 -16.02 -3.06
CA SER A 58 0.49 -16.62 -4.28
C SER A 58 0.53 -15.67 -5.47
N GLY A 59 0.01 -14.45 -5.33
CA GLY A 59 -0.10 -13.45 -6.40
C GLY A 59 -1.34 -13.62 -7.30
N ALA A 60 -2.29 -14.49 -6.93
CA ALA A 60 -3.54 -14.66 -7.66
C ALA A 60 -4.49 -13.49 -7.39
N VAL A 61 -5.09 -12.93 -8.43
CA VAL A 61 -5.95 -11.74 -8.35
C VAL A 61 -7.42 -12.12 -8.54
N TYR A 62 -8.27 -11.59 -7.67
CA TYR A 62 -9.72 -11.76 -7.71
C TYR A 62 -10.39 -10.38 -7.72
N SER A 63 -11.42 -10.21 -8.54
CA SER A 63 -12.16 -8.95 -8.67
C SER A 63 -13.67 -9.17 -8.64
N TRP A 64 -14.42 -8.20 -8.10
CA TRP A 64 -15.88 -8.22 -8.06
C TRP A 64 -16.49 -6.82 -7.88
N GLY A 65 -17.80 -6.70 -8.06
CA GLY A 65 -18.57 -5.47 -8.00
C GLY A 65 -18.93 -4.94 -9.39
N LYS A 66 -19.01 -3.62 -9.51
CA LYS A 66 -19.35 -2.87 -10.73
C LYS A 66 -18.33 -3.12 -11.84
N ASN A 67 -18.78 -3.31 -13.08
CA ASN A 67 -17.89 -3.57 -14.22
C ASN A 67 -18.19 -2.79 -15.52
N ASP A 68 -19.00 -1.72 -15.48
CA ASP A 68 -19.41 -0.95 -16.68
C ASP A 68 -18.27 -0.57 -17.65
N PHE A 69 -17.04 -0.42 -17.14
CA PHE A 69 -15.88 0.00 -17.92
C PHE A 69 -14.77 -1.06 -17.99
N GLY A 70 -15.03 -2.28 -17.51
CA GLY A 70 -14.03 -3.35 -17.48
C GLY A 70 -13.08 -3.30 -16.28
N GLN A 71 -13.41 -2.56 -15.21
CA GLN A 71 -12.56 -2.40 -14.02
C GLN A 71 -12.30 -3.69 -13.24
N LEU A 72 -13.00 -4.78 -13.58
CA LEU A 72 -12.73 -6.12 -13.07
C LEU A 72 -11.66 -6.89 -13.86
N GLY A 73 -11.35 -6.49 -15.10
CA GLY A 73 -10.29 -7.11 -15.91
C GLY A 73 -10.64 -8.49 -16.48
N LEU A 74 -11.93 -8.81 -16.58
CA LEU A 74 -12.44 -10.14 -16.95
C LEU A 74 -12.72 -10.29 -18.46
N GLY A 75 -12.45 -9.26 -19.26
CA GLY A 75 -12.71 -9.26 -20.70
C GLY A 75 -14.16 -8.97 -21.09
N ASP A 76 -14.98 -8.55 -20.13
CA ASP A 76 -16.39 -8.17 -20.30
C ASP A 76 -16.72 -6.92 -19.47
N THR A 77 -17.98 -6.46 -19.56
CA THR A 77 -18.53 -5.33 -18.79
C THR A 77 -19.62 -5.76 -17.80
N GLU A 78 -19.64 -7.03 -17.40
CA GLU A 78 -20.67 -7.58 -16.53
C GLU A 78 -20.27 -7.51 -15.05
N ASP A 79 -21.13 -6.93 -14.23
CA ASP A 79 -20.97 -6.90 -12.79
C ASP A 79 -20.86 -8.30 -12.18
N ARG A 80 -20.03 -8.46 -11.15
CA ARG A 80 -19.90 -9.72 -10.40
C ARG A 80 -20.27 -9.53 -8.94
N SER A 81 -21.25 -10.29 -8.45
CA SER A 81 -21.61 -10.30 -7.01
C SER A 81 -20.74 -11.24 -6.18
N CYS A 82 -19.84 -12.00 -6.82
CA CYS A 82 -18.86 -12.88 -6.19
C CYS A 82 -17.46 -12.58 -6.74
N PRO A 83 -16.41 -12.67 -5.90
CA PRO A 83 -15.01 -12.71 -6.33
C PRO A 83 -14.79 -13.65 -7.51
N SER A 84 -14.30 -13.09 -8.61
CA SER A 84 -14.00 -13.81 -9.85
C SER A 84 -12.49 -13.77 -10.11
N TYR A 85 -11.92 -14.89 -10.51
CA TYR A 85 -10.48 -14.99 -10.80
C TYR A 85 -10.11 -14.24 -12.09
N VAL A 86 -9.09 -13.38 -12.02
CA VAL A 86 -8.59 -12.61 -13.17
C VAL A 86 -7.45 -13.39 -13.85
N GLY A 87 -7.82 -14.35 -14.71
CA GLY A 87 -6.85 -15.25 -15.35
C GLY A 87 -5.77 -14.55 -16.20
N ALA A 88 -6.07 -13.37 -16.74
CA ALA A 88 -5.09 -12.56 -17.48
C ALA A 88 -3.87 -12.13 -16.62
N LEU A 89 -3.94 -12.22 -15.29
CA LEU A 89 -2.86 -11.87 -14.36
C LEU A 89 -2.17 -13.10 -13.73
N GLU A 90 -2.50 -14.32 -14.14
CA GLU A 90 -1.99 -15.55 -13.52
C GLU A 90 -0.46 -15.60 -13.41
N HIS A 91 0.24 -15.17 -14.48
CA HIS A 91 1.69 -15.18 -14.54
C HIS A 91 2.34 -13.83 -14.17
N TRP A 92 1.53 -12.86 -13.72
CA TRP A 92 2.01 -11.51 -13.41
C TRP A 92 2.70 -11.41 -12.04
N LYS A 93 2.56 -12.41 -11.17
CA LYS A 93 3.11 -12.41 -9.81
C LYS A 93 2.81 -11.11 -9.06
N THR A 94 1.52 -10.77 -9.01
CA THR A 94 1.04 -9.54 -8.39
C THR A 94 1.46 -9.47 -6.93
N VAL A 95 2.01 -8.33 -6.51
CA VAL A 95 2.39 -8.05 -5.11
C VAL A 95 1.64 -6.87 -4.52
N PHE A 96 1.07 -6.01 -5.35
CA PHE A 96 0.31 -4.87 -4.87
C PHE A 96 -0.81 -4.50 -5.85
N ILE A 97 -1.93 -4.04 -5.29
CA ILE A 97 -3.11 -3.60 -6.04
C ILE A 97 -3.56 -2.21 -5.56
N SER A 98 -4.08 -1.40 -6.49
CA SER A 98 -4.71 -0.12 -6.18
C SER A 98 -5.96 0.07 -7.05
N CYS A 99 -7.00 0.67 -6.49
CA CYS A 99 -8.27 0.88 -7.17
C CYS A 99 -8.62 2.36 -7.15
N GLY A 100 -9.00 2.91 -8.30
CA GLY A 100 -9.60 4.24 -8.41
C GLY A 100 -11.13 4.16 -8.40
N ALA A 101 -11.79 5.19 -8.94
CA ALA A 101 -13.26 5.19 -8.99
C ALA A 101 -13.80 4.05 -9.87
N ASP A 102 -13.30 3.95 -11.09
CA ASP A 102 -13.74 2.96 -12.09
C ASP A 102 -12.53 2.35 -12.85
N HIS A 103 -11.35 2.30 -12.23
CA HIS A 103 -10.17 1.64 -12.80
C HIS A 103 -9.35 0.92 -11.72
N THR A 104 -8.50 -0.01 -12.17
CA THR A 104 -7.65 -0.82 -11.30
C THR A 104 -6.23 -0.79 -11.83
N ALA A 105 -5.26 -0.65 -10.92
CA ALA A 105 -3.84 -0.79 -11.20
C ALA A 105 -3.23 -1.94 -10.39
N VAL A 106 -2.29 -2.65 -11.00
CA VAL A 106 -1.66 -3.86 -10.49
C VAL A 106 -0.15 -3.75 -10.65
N LEU A 107 0.58 -4.04 -9.58
CA LEU A 107 2.05 -4.06 -9.55
C LEU A 107 2.54 -5.49 -9.36
N SER A 108 3.42 -5.93 -10.25
CA SER A 108 4.12 -7.21 -10.16
C SER A 108 5.35 -7.13 -9.25
N LYS A 109 5.86 -8.30 -8.82
CA LYS A 109 7.12 -8.42 -8.10
C LYS A 109 8.31 -7.85 -8.89
N GLU A 110 8.27 -7.93 -10.21
CA GLU A 110 9.29 -7.43 -11.12
C GLU A 110 9.20 -5.91 -11.38
N GLY A 111 8.23 -5.22 -10.76
CA GLY A 111 8.06 -3.77 -10.88
C GLY A 111 7.38 -3.34 -12.19
N LEU A 112 6.66 -4.26 -12.84
CA LEU A 112 5.78 -3.98 -13.99
C LEU A 112 4.39 -3.57 -13.52
N VAL A 113 3.80 -2.58 -14.21
CA VAL A 113 2.48 -2.03 -13.92
C VAL A 113 1.49 -2.39 -15.02
N CYS A 114 0.36 -2.96 -14.61
CA CYS A 114 -0.82 -3.15 -15.46
C CYS A 114 -1.98 -2.27 -14.98
N THR A 115 -2.76 -1.74 -15.91
CA THR A 115 -3.97 -0.96 -15.64
C THR A 115 -5.12 -1.42 -16.52
N PHE A 116 -6.35 -1.35 -15.99
CA PHE A 116 -7.57 -1.70 -16.70
C PHE A 116 -8.80 -1.00 -16.09
N GLY A 117 -9.91 -0.97 -16.84
CA GLY A 117 -11.13 -0.26 -16.49
C GLY A 117 -11.34 1.01 -17.34
N ALA A 118 -11.92 2.03 -16.72
CA ALA A 118 -12.21 3.31 -17.37
C ALA A 118 -10.93 4.02 -17.82
N GLY A 119 -10.88 4.44 -19.08
CA GLY A 119 -9.75 5.18 -19.66
C GLY A 119 -10.07 6.61 -20.07
N GLY A 120 -11.32 7.06 -19.93
CA GLY A 120 -11.79 8.33 -20.52
C GLY A 120 -11.02 9.60 -20.13
N ALA A 121 -10.31 9.60 -18.99
CA ALA A 121 -9.48 10.72 -18.52
C ALA A 121 -7.97 10.46 -18.69
N GLY A 122 -7.56 9.37 -19.35
CA GLY A 122 -6.16 8.97 -19.49
C GLY A 122 -5.59 8.20 -18.28
N GLN A 123 -6.42 7.86 -17.27
CA GLN A 123 -5.99 7.28 -15.99
C GLN A 123 -5.34 5.89 -16.08
N LEU A 124 -5.33 5.29 -17.27
CA LEU A 124 -4.69 4.02 -17.55
C LEU A 124 -3.26 4.16 -18.07
N GLY A 125 -2.90 5.32 -18.65
CA GLY A 125 -1.53 5.60 -19.09
C GLY A 125 -1.13 4.95 -20.42
N HIS A 126 -2.09 4.46 -21.22
CA HIS A 126 -1.84 3.71 -22.46
C HIS A 126 -1.73 4.57 -23.72
N ASN A 127 -1.47 5.87 -23.58
CA ASN A 127 -1.55 6.85 -24.67
C ASN A 127 -2.90 6.80 -25.40
N SER A 128 -3.97 6.61 -24.63
CA SER A 128 -5.33 6.41 -25.14
C SER A 128 -6.36 6.78 -24.09
N THR A 129 -7.55 7.16 -24.54
CA THR A 129 -8.73 7.40 -23.69
C THR A 129 -9.73 6.24 -23.71
N ARG A 130 -9.36 5.12 -24.35
CA ARG A 130 -10.21 3.92 -24.43
C ARG A 130 -10.22 3.16 -23.10
N ASN A 131 -11.35 2.54 -22.80
CA ASN A 131 -11.44 1.58 -21.71
C ASN A 131 -10.68 0.29 -22.06
N GLU A 132 -10.11 -0.35 -21.05
CA GLU A 132 -9.41 -1.62 -21.18
C GLU A 132 -10.15 -2.69 -20.38
N LEU A 133 -10.76 -3.65 -21.06
CA LEU A 133 -11.56 -4.72 -20.45
C LEU A 133 -10.69 -5.83 -19.84
N THR A 134 -9.42 -5.89 -20.25
CA THR A 134 -8.42 -6.82 -19.77
C THR A 134 -7.20 -6.05 -19.26
N PRO A 135 -6.48 -6.55 -18.26
CA PRO A 135 -5.23 -5.97 -17.78
C PRO A 135 -4.26 -5.71 -18.93
N ARG A 136 -3.85 -4.46 -19.09
CA ARG A 136 -2.87 -4.04 -20.10
C ARG A 136 -1.67 -3.40 -19.41
N MET A 137 -0.47 -3.80 -19.82
CA MET A 137 0.78 -3.25 -19.32
C MET A 137 0.96 -1.81 -19.79
N VAL A 138 1.37 -0.93 -18.87
CA VAL A 138 1.72 0.46 -19.18
C VAL A 138 3.14 0.46 -19.77
N ALA A 139 3.22 0.52 -21.11
CA ALA A 139 4.47 0.29 -21.85
C ALA A 139 5.56 1.32 -21.50
N GLU A 140 5.15 2.56 -21.23
CA GLU A 140 5.98 3.70 -20.90
C GLU A 140 6.72 3.54 -19.56
N LEU A 141 6.22 2.67 -18.67
CA LEU A 141 6.86 2.33 -17.38
C LEU A 141 7.68 1.03 -17.45
N SER A 142 7.72 0.38 -18.61
CA SER A 142 8.46 -0.87 -18.78
C SER A 142 9.96 -0.62 -18.55
N GLY A 143 10.57 -1.48 -17.72
CA GLY A 143 11.98 -1.36 -17.33
C GLY A 143 12.27 -0.33 -16.23
N ALA A 144 11.29 0.52 -15.84
CA ALA A 144 11.48 1.51 -14.78
C ALA A 144 11.58 0.89 -13.36
N ARG A 145 11.15 -0.37 -13.18
CA ARG A 145 11.09 -1.07 -11.87
C ARG A 145 10.35 -0.25 -10.82
N VAL A 146 9.05 -0.10 -11.04
CA VAL A 146 8.13 0.59 -10.13
C VAL A 146 8.12 -0.11 -8.76
N SER A 147 8.04 0.67 -7.68
CA SER A 147 7.89 0.14 -6.32
C SER A 147 6.57 0.49 -5.64
N GLN A 148 5.89 1.55 -6.10
CA GLN A 148 4.59 1.95 -5.54
C GLN A 148 3.66 2.44 -6.65
N ILE A 149 2.38 2.13 -6.48
CA ILE A 149 1.28 2.61 -7.31
C ILE A 149 0.15 3.13 -6.40
N ALA A 150 -0.54 4.19 -6.83
CA ALA A 150 -1.75 4.66 -6.16
C ALA A 150 -2.75 5.22 -7.17
N CYS A 151 -3.99 4.76 -7.08
CA CYS A 151 -5.09 5.25 -7.90
C CYS A 151 -5.94 6.24 -7.11
N GLY A 152 -6.14 7.43 -7.66
CA GLY A 152 -7.16 8.38 -7.23
C GLY A 152 -8.48 8.15 -7.99
N ARG A 153 -9.37 9.14 -7.99
CA ARG A 153 -10.67 9.02 -8.68
C ARG A 153 -10.51 8.70 -10.16
N GLN A 154 -9.74 9.53 -10.87
CA GLN A 154 -9.50 9.47 -12.31
C GLN A 154 -8.03 9.73 -12.65
N HIS A 155 -7.09 9.42 -11.74
CA HIS A 155 -5.65 9.53 -12.00
C HIS A 155 -4.91 8.41 -11.28
N THR A 156 -3.70 8.12 -11.75
CA THR A 156 -2.80 7.12 -11.20
C THR A 156 -1.44 7.75 -11.00
N LEU A 157 -0.84 7.50 -9.83
CA LEU A 157 0.53 7.86 -9.49
C LEU A 157 1.40 6.63 -9.38
N VAL A 158 2.67 6.79 -9.75
CA VAL A 158 3.65 5.72 -9.79
C VAL A 158 4.99 6.24 -9.27
N TYR A 159 5.61 5.54 -8.33
CA TYR A 159 6.96 5.86 -7.89
C TYR A 159 8.00 4.95 -8.53
N VAL A 160 9.04 5.57 -9.09
CA VAL A 160 10.18 4.92 -9.74
C VAL A 160 11.44 5.19 -8.91
N PRO A 161 11.91 4.24 -8.08
CA PRO A 161 13.03 4.45 -7.18
C PRO A 161 14.35 4.77 -7.88
N SER A 162 14.63 4.13 -9.02
CA SER A 162 15.90 4.33 -9.73
C SER A 162 16.08 5.74 -10.29
N LEU A 163 14.97 6.48 -10.43
CA LEU A 163 14.95 7.85 -10.92
C LEU A 163 14.61 8.85 -9.83
N ASP A 164 14.27 8.37 -8.63
CA ASP A 164 13.63 9.12 -7.54
C ASP A 164 12.53 10.06 -8.03
N LYS A 165 11.65 9.54 -8.89
CA LYS A 165 10.60 10.31 -9.55
C LYS A 165 9.23 9.69 -9.35
N VAL A 166 8.26 10.55 -9.14
CA VAL A 166 6.84 10.20 -9.20
C VAL A 166 6.33 10.56 -10.59
N TYR A 167 5.68 9.60 -11.22
CA TYR A 167 4.98 9.76 -12.49
C TYR A 167 3.49 9.81 -12.22
N SER A 168 2.78 10.53 -13.09
CA SER A 168 1.34 10.66 -13.03
C SER A 168 0.71 10.59 -14.40
N PHE A 169 -0.50 10.03 -14.44
CA PHE A 169 -1.36 10.01 -15.61
C PHE A 169 -2.83 10.02 -15.17
N GLY A 170 -3.70 10.53 -16.03
CA GLY A 170 -5.12 10.73 -15.79
C GLY A 170 -5.51 12.19 -15.64
N SER A 171 -6.67 12.40 -15.03
CA SER A 171 -7.31 13.70 -14.85
C SER A 171 -6.48 14.65 -13.98
N ALA A 172 -6.38 15.89 -14.43
CA ALA A 172 -5.71 16.96 -13.72
C ALA A 172 -6.66 17.94 -13.00
N GLU A 173 -7.98 17.63 -12.93
CA GLU A 173 -9.09 18.55 -12.62
C GLU A 173 -8.99 19.42 -11.35
N LYS A 174 -7.95 19.30 -10.51
CA LYS A 174 -7.71 20.17 -9.33
C LYS A 174 -6.24 20.51 -9.06
N GLY A 175 -5.37 20.54 -10.07
CA GLY A 175 -3.93 20.79 -9.86
C GLY A 175 -3.19 19.64 -9.17
N GLN A 176 -3.80 18.46 -9.12
CA GLN A 176 -3.21 17.23 -8.56
C GLN A 176 -1.98 16.76 -9.34
N LEU A 177 -1.82 17.22 -10.59
CA LEU A 177 -0.67 16.96 -11.47
C LEU A 177 0.23 18.20 -11.69
N GLY A 178 -0.07 19.32 -11.00
CA GLY A 178 0.60 20.62 -11.20
C GLY A 178 0.30 21.23 -12.56
N GLU A 179 -0.68 22.14 -12.66
CA GLU A 179 -1.01 23.00 -13.85
C GLU A 179 -0.98 22.35 -15.26
N GLN A 180 -0.96 21.02 -15.39
CA GLN A 180 -0.90 20.33 -16.66
C GLN A 180 -2.27 19.78 -17.05
N PRO A 181 -2.62 19.71 -18.35
CA PRO A 181 -3.85 19.09 -18.82
C PRO A 181 -3.87 17.58 -18.50
N ASP A 182 -5.03 16.95 -18.67
CA ASP A 182 -5.19 15.50 -18.51
C ASP A 182 -4.09 14.73 -19.25
N GLN A 183 -3.46 13.80 -18.54
CA GLN A 183 -2.27 13.10 -18.98
C GLN A 183 -2.64 11.68 -19.44
N VAL A 184 -2.54 11.40 -20.74
CA VAL A 184 -2.85 10.05 -21.28
C VAL A 184 -1.65 9.09 -21.22
N ILE A 185 -0.48 9.59 -20.84
CA ILE A 185 0.76 8.84 -20.65
C ILE A 185 1.38 9.20 -19.30
N PRO A 186 2.17 8.29 -18.68
CA PRO A 186 2.89 8.59 -17.44
C PRO A 186 3.93 9.69 -17.66
N LEU A 187 3.73 10.86 -17.05
CA LEU A 187 4.70 11.95 -17.05
C LEU A 187 5.24 12.23 -15.64
N PRO A 188 6.52 12.60 -15.48
CA PRO A 188 7.07 12.94 -14.18
C PRO A 188 6.41 14.20 -13.62
N ILE A 189 6.02 14.17 -12.33
CA ILE A 189 5.58 15.36 -11.62
C ILE A 189 6.81 16.13 -11.14
N ASN A 190 6.88 17.41 -11.47
CA ASN A 190 7.87 18.31 -10.86
C ASN A 190 7.45 18.57 -9.41
N SER A 191 8.29 18.16 -8.45
CA SER A 191 8.07 18.45 -7.03
C SER A 191 7.96 19.96 -6.80
N PRO A 192 7.05 20.47 -5.94
CA PRO A 192 7.15 21.84 -5.45
C PRO A 192 8.28 21.92 -4.41
N VAL A 193 9.52 21.85 -4.87
CA VAL A 193 10.71 22.17 -4.08
C VAL A 193 11.50 23.20 -4.87
N ASN A 194 11.09 24.46 -4.72
CA ASN A 194 11.95 25.65 -4.61
C ASN A 194 11.12 26.93 -4.80
N ALA A 195 10.41 27.33 -3.76
CA ALA A 195 10.12 28.74 -3.51
C ALA A 195 10.89 29.15 -2.25
N GLY A 196 12.15 29.53 -2.44
CA GLY A 196 12.94 30.33 -1.52
C GLY A 196 13.35 29.67 -0.20
N THR A 197 14.52 29.03 -0.16
CA THR A 197 15.70 29.51 0.60
C THR A 197 16.81 28.47 0.49
N SER A 198 17.98 28.95 0.07
CA SER A 198 19.25 28.24 0.12
C SER A 198 19.53 27.70 1.52
N CYS A 199 19.97 26.45 1.62
CA CYS A 199 21.04 26.03 2.54
C CYS A 199 21.57 24.64 2.11
N GLU A 200 22.89 24.59 2.00
CA GLU A 200 23.70 23.41 1.69
C GLU A 200 23.55 22.31 2.75
N GLY A 201 23.76 21.06 2.33
CA GLY A 201 24.20 19.96 3.21
C GLY A 201 23.14 18.99 3.72
N ASN A 202 22.95 17.88 2.97
CA ASN A 202 22.97 16.48 3.43
C ASN A 202 22.06 15.60 2.56
N ASP A 203 22.67 14.61 1.90
CA ASP A 203 22.01 13.51 1.20
C ASP A 203 21.11 12.72 2.16
N HIS A 204 19.81 13.00 2.12
CA HIS A 204 18.79 12.22 2.79
C HIS A 204 17.72 11.83 1.76
N SER A 205 17.78 10.59 1.29
CA SER A 205 16.80 9.99 0.38
C SER A 205 15.42 9.91 1.04
N THR A 206 14.53 10.83 0.70
CA THR A 206 13.13 10.80 1.12
C THR A 206 12.38 9.79 0.28
N LEU A 207 11.89 8.69 0.87
CA LEU A 207 10.98 7.80 0.16
C LEU A 207 9.59 8.45 0.12
N PRO A 208 9.05 8.78 -1.06
CA PRO A 208 7.67 9.22 -1.18
C PRO A 208 6.76 8.03 -0.85
N VAL A 209 5.85 8.22 0.09
CA VAL A 209 4.75 7.28 0.33
C VAL A 209 3.53 7.86 -0.35
N ILE A 210 3.03 7.14 -1.36
CA ILE A 210 1.84 7.55 -2.08
C ILE A 210 0.64 6.84 -1.48
N SER A 211 -0.27 7.60 -0.85
CA SER A 211 -1.48 7.07 -0.24
C SER A 211 -2.72 7.74 -0.84
N SER A 212 -3.69 6.93 -1.26
CA SER A 212 -4.95 7.38 -1.84
C SER A 212 -6.09 7.25 -0.85
N ILE A 213 -6.89 8.31 -0.72
CA ILE A 213 -8.26 8.28 -0.23
C ILE A 213 -9.14 8.71 -1.42
N PHE A 214 -10.35 8.16 -1.52
CA PHE A 214 -11.35 8.32 -2.61
C PHE A 214 -11.52 9.72 -3.26
N SER A 215 -11.02 10.79 -2.64
CA SER A 215 -11.06 12.16 -3.13
C SER A 215 -9.71 12.91 -3.10
N TYR A 216 -8.68 12.39 -2.40
CA TYR A 216 -7.40 13.05 -2.16
C TYR A 216 -6.27 12.01 -2.09
N ILE A 217 -5.22 12.21 -2.89
CA ILE A 217 -3.94 11.53 -2.66
C ILE A 217 -3.08 12.43 -1.78
N PHE A 218 -2.62 11.91 -0.66
CA PHE A 218 -1.55 12.56 0.10
C PHE A 218 -0.22 11.98 -0.37
N MET A 219 0.59 12.84 -0.96
CA MET A 219 2.00 12.57 -1.21
C MET A 219 2.75 12.99 0.05
N TYR A 220 3.02 12.04 0.94
CA TYR A 220 3.88 12.32 2.09
C TYR A 220 5.33 12.10 1.65
N PHE A 221 6.08 13.19 1.56
CA PHE A 221 7.53 13.11 1.74
C PHE A 221 7.76 12.86 3.22
N THR A 222 7.75 11.59 3.61
CA THR A 222 8.37 11.27 4.87
C THR A 222 9.87 11.49 4.66
N GLN A 223 10.46 12.47 5.35
CA GLN A 223 11.84 12.32 5.82
C GLN A 223 11.85 11.12 6.77
N ASN A 224 11.78 9.93 6.17
CA ASN A 224 11.90 8.67 6.86
C ASN A 224 13.38 8.36 6.89
N SER A 225 14.07 8.87 7.90
CA SER A 225 15.46 8.50 8.23
C SER A 225 15.63 7.03 8.63
N TYR A 226 14.59 6.19 8.44
CA TYR A 226 14.56 4.81 8.92
C TYR A 226 14.15 3.77 7.87
N LEU A 227 13.85 4.13 6.63
CA LEU A 227 13.58 3.14 5.57
C LEU A 227 14.84 2.78 4.76
N ASN A 228 15.95 2.59 5.49
CA ASN A 228 17.10 1.79 5.05
C ASN A 228 17.19 0.49 5.87
N GLY A 229 16.05 -0.09 6.27
CA GLY A 229 16.03 -1.37 6.99
C GLY A 229 14.78 -1.63 7.83
N ILE A 230 14.78 -2.78 8.50
CA ILE A 230 13.81 -3.15 9.54
C ILE A 230 13.84 -2.08 10.65
N ALA A 231 12.67 -1.60 11.10
CA ALA A 231 12.60 -0.63 12.19
C ALA A 231 12.96 -1.31 13.51
N THR A 232 14.17 -1.03 14.02
CA THR A 232 14.70 -1.65 15.25
C THR A 232 14.71 -0.66 16.41
N VAL A 233 14.37 -1.11 17.62
CA VAL A 233 14.55 -0.32 18.86
C VAL A 233 16.05 -0.11 19.10
N LYS A 234 16.48 1.15 19.25
CA LYS A 234 17.80 1.47 19.82
C LYS A 234 17.64 1.92 21.26
N ASP A 235 18.67 1.70 22.08
CA ASP A 235 18.67 2.05 23.50
C ASP A 235 18.37 3.54 23.76
N GLU A 236 18.87 4.40 22.87
CA GLU A 236 18.70 5.87 22.86
C GLU A 236 17.25 6.29 22.60
N ASP A 237 16.51 5.54 21.77
CA ASP A 237 15.09 5.79 21.53
C ASP A 237 14.28 5.53 22.81
N VAL A 238 14.63 4.46 23.54
CA VAL A 238 13.97 4.09 24.80
C VAL A 238 14.21 5.13 25.88
N ASP A 239 15.42 5.68 25.95
CA ASP A 239 15.73 6.78 26.87
C ASP A 239 14.88 8.02 26.56
N THR A 240 14.70 8.33 25.27
CA THR A 240 13.85 9.44 24.80
C THR A 240 12.38 9.22 25.19
N TRP A 241 11.86 7.99 25.08
CA TRP A 241 10.48 7.67 25.49
C TRP A 241 10.26 7.85 26.99
N ILE A 242 11.26 7.48 27.79
CA ILE A 242 11.19 7.55 29.25
C ILE A 242 11.33 9.00 29.73
N SER A 243 12.13 9.82 29.07
CA SER A 243 12.34 11.23 29.44
C SER A 243 11.29 12.20 28.88
N SER A 244 10.49 11.79 27.87
CA SER A 244 9.42 12.62 27.30
C SER A 244 8.27 12.91 28.29
N SER A 245 8.11 14.17 28.71
CA SER A 245 7.04 14.61 29.64
C SER A 245 5.98 15.52 28.99
N ALA A 246 6.21 16.00 27.76
CA ALA A 246 5.32 16.95 27.07
C ALA A 246 4.32 16.25 26.12
N LEU A 247 3.04 16.65 26.19
CA LEU A 247 1.93 16.08 25.40
C LEU A 247 2.17 16.05 23.88
N LEU A 248 2.77 17.12 23.32
CA LEU A 248 3.10 17.20 21.90
C LEU A 248 4.23 16.23 21.49
N HIS A 249 5.20 16.01 22.39
CA HIS A 249 6.30 15.08 22.15
C HIS A 249 5.85 13.62 22.30
N TRP A 250 4.86 13.38 23.17
CA TRP A 250 4.30 12.07 23.44
C TRP A 250 3.58 11.44 22.24
N GLU A 251 2.84 12.22 21.44
CA GLU A 251 2.20 11.69 20.22
C GLU A 251 3.23 11.24 19.16
N SER A 252 4.36 11.94 19.05
CA SER A 252 5.48 11.53 18.20
C SER A 252 6.14 10.24 18.72
N VAL A 253 6.32 10.12 20.04
CA VAL A 253 6.82 8.92 20.71
C VAL A 253 5.89 7.72 20.48
N LYS A 254 4.58 7.88 20.66
CA LYS A 254 3.58 6.85 20.38
C LYS A 254 3.65 6.35 18.94
N LYS A 255 3.73 7.27 17.97
CA LYS A 255 3.82 6.91 16.55
C LYS A 255 5.04 6.05 16.26
N ARG A 256 6.19 6.33 16.91
CA ARG A 256 7.41 5.52 16.79
C ARG A 256 7.29 4.15 17.44
N ILE A 257 6.72 4.09 18.65
CA ILE A 257 6.45 2.82 19.35
C ILE A 257 5.56 1.94 18.45
N ARG A 258 4.41 2.45 18.01
CA ARG A 258 3.50 1.70 17.12
C ARG A 258 4.16 1.22 15.83
N LEU A 259 5.07 2.01 15.26
CA LEU A 259 5.80 1.62 14.05
C LEU A 259 6.76 0.47 14.32
N ILE A 260 7.53 0.49 15.41
CA ILE A 260 8.49 -0.56 15.74
C ILE A 260 7.80 -1.85 16.15
N PHE A 261 6.65 -1.76 16.83
CA PHE A 261 5.83 -2.90 17.22
C PHE A 261 4.74 -3.26 16.19
N SER A 262 4.77 -2.68 14.99
CA SER A 262 3.78 -2.95 13.93
C SER A 262 3.92 -4.31 13.25
N SER A 263 5.08 -4.97 13.41
CA SER A 263 5.40 -6.23 12.76
C SER A 263 6.38 -7.04 13.60
N GLU A 264 6.20 -8.37 13.60
CA GLU A 264 7.10 -9.31 14.27
C GLU A 264 8.53 -9.23 13.72
N ALA A 265 8.71 -8.86 12.45
CA ALA A 265 10.02 -8.66 11.86
C ALA A 265 10.79 -7.48 12.49
N CYS A 266 10.08 -6.41 12.86
CA CYS A 266 10.65 -5.22 13.52
C CYS A 266 11.07 -5.53 14.96
N ILE A 267 10.25 -6.29 15.69
CA ILE A 267 10.56 -6.76 17.04
C ILE A 267 11.77 -7.70 17.01
N ASN A 268 11.75 -8.72 16.16
CA ASN A 268 12.84 -9.68 16.05
C ASN A 268 14.14 -9.00 15.60
N GLY A 269 14.06 -8.06 14.66
CA GLY A 269 15.18 -7.22 14.23
C GLY A 269 15.80 -6.37 15.35
N SER A 270 14.98 -5.93 16.31
CA SER A 270 15.42 -5.07 17.42
C SER A 270 16.36 -5.76 18.41
N PHE A 271 16.25 -7.09 18.51
CA PHE A 271 16.94 -7.87 19.53
C PHE A 271 17.79 -8.99 18.92
N LEU A 272 18.22 -8.85 17.66
CA LEU A 272 19.10 -9.84 17.03
C LEU A 272 20.44 -9.93 17.75
N GLU A 273 20.89 -11.15 18.01
CA GLU A 273 22.20 -11.39 18.59
C GLU A 273 23.30 -10.97 17.58
N LYS A 274 24.13 -9.98 17.95
CA LYS A 274 25.20 -9.46 17.09
C LYS A 274 26.36 -10.46 17.01
N ARG A 275 26.27 -11.46 16.14
CA ARG A 275 27.38 -12.36 15.79
C ARG A 275 27.65 -12.35 14.29
N ASP A 276 28.90 -12.63 13.90
CA ASP A 276 29.45 -12.38 12.56
C ASP A 276 28.60 -12.88 11.40
N LYS A 277 28.38 -11.97 10.44
CA LYS A 277 27.97 -12.05 9.01
C LYS A 277 26.96 -13.11 8.52
N HIS A 278 26.52 -14.09 9.31
CA HIS A 278 25.52 -15.09 8.94
C HIS A 278 24.57 -15.38 10.11
N PHE A 279 23.30 -15.02 9.93
CA PHE A 279 22.22 -15.34 10.88
C PHE A 279 21.92 -16.85 10.79
N LYS A 280 22.02 -17.57 11.90
CA LYS A 280 21.60 -18.98 12.01
C LYS A 280 20.43 -19.08 12.98
N THR A 281 19.28 -19.56 12.51
CA THR A 281 18.14 -19.93 13.35
C THR A 281 18.01 -21.45 13.38
N SER A 282 17.84 -22.04 14.57
CA SER A 282 17.60 -23.48 14.73
C SER A 282 16.71 -23.75 15.95
N LYS A 283 16.26 -24.99 16.16
CA LYS A 283 15.44 -25.34 17.34
C LYS A 283 16.15 -25.12 18.69
N GLU A 284 17.49 -25.00 18.68
CA GLU A 284 18.32 -24.82 19.88
C GLU A 284 18.80 -23.36 20.05
N PHE A 285 18.68 -22.53 19.00
CA PHE A 285 19.20 -21.16 18.96
C PHE A 285 18.17 -20.22 18.34
N SER A 286 17.58 -19.35 19.17
CA SER A 286 16.52 -18.40 18.78
C SER A 286 17.00 -17.25 17.89
N GLY A 287 18.31 -16.98 17.85
CA GLY A 287 18.90 -15.84 17.13
C GLY A 287 18.60 -14.47 17.76
N ILE A 288 17.99 -14.47 18.95
CA ILE A 288 17.58 -13.28 19.72
C ILE A 288 18.44 -13.17 20.98
N ASP A 289 18.98 -11.99 21.24
CA ASP A 289 19.67 -11.66 22.49
C ASP A 289 18.67 -11.42 23.62
N LEU A 290 18.39 -12.48 24.38
CA LEU A 290 17.47 -12.44 25.51
C LEU A 290 17.90 -11.50 26.64
N SER A 291 19.21 -11.18 26.75
CA SER A 291 19.70 -10.23 27.76
C SER A 291 19.29 -8.81 27.42
N GLU A 292 19.37 -8.44 26.13
CA GLU A 292 18.89 -7.15 25.61
C GLU A 292 17.37 -7.00 25.75
N VAL A 293 16.60 -8.07 25.49
CA VAL A 293 15.15 -8.08 25.69
C VAL A 293 14.80 -7.82 27.16
N GLN A 294 15.46 -8.50 28.09
CA GLN A 294 15.24 -8.30 29.53
C GLN A 294 15.62 -6.88 29.99
N ARG A 295 16.72 -6.34 29.47
CA ARG A 295 17.18 -4.98 29.75
C ARG A 295 16.19 -3.94 29.24
N PHE A 296 15.69 -4.11 28.01
CA PHE A 296 14.63 -3.29 27.43
C PHE A 296 13.36 -3.30 28.28
N TYR A 297 12.86 -4.49 28.63
CA TYR A 297 11.65 -4.67 29.44
C TYR A 297 11.75 -3.95 30.78
N LYS A 298 12.88 -4.13 31.50
CA LYS A 298 13.14 -3.47 32.80
C LYS A 298 13.24 -1.94 32.70
N LYS A 299 13.58 -1.42 31.52
CA LYS A 299 13.71 0.02 31.26
C LYS A 299 12.33 0.65 31.03
N ILE A 300 11.51 0.05 30.17
CA ILE A 300 10.16 0.55 29.86
C ILE A 300 9.17 0.37 31.01
N SER A 301 9.33 -0.67 31.84
CA SER A 301 8.45 -0.96 32.98
C SER A 301 8.48 0.14 34.06
N LYS A 302 9.51 0.99 34.06
CA LYS A 302 9.63 2.14 34.99
C LYS A 302 8.65 3.27 34.67
N LYS A 303 8.07 3.31 33.46
CA LYS A 303 7.13 4.36 33.03
C LYS A 303 5.88 3.73 32.43
N GLN A 304 4.82 3.68 33.24
CA GLN A 304 3.57 2.99 32.92
C GLN A 304 2.90 3.46 31.62
N LEU A 305 3.09 4.72 31.22
CA LEU A 305 2.56 5.25 29.95
C LEU A 305 3.23 4.64 28.71
N VAL A 306 4.55 4.41 28.77
CA VAL A 306 5.31 3.75 27.68
C VAL A 306 4.99 2.27 27.66
N PHE A 307 4.94 1.64 28.83
CA PHE A 307 4.64 0.21 28.98
C PHE A 307 3.25 -0.19 28.46
N LYS A 308 2.26 0.71 28.46
CA LYS A 308 0.92 0.44 27.92
C LYS A 308 0.84 0.52 26.39
N GLU A 309 1.84 1.14 25.75
CA GLU A 309 1.86 1.37 24.30
C GLU A 309 2.75 0.37 23.56
N VAL A 310 3.70 -0.25 24.26
CA VAL A 310 4.55 -1.37 23.82
C VAL A 310 3.82 -2.68 24.04
#